data_AF-U6STT8-F1
#
_entry.id   AF-U6STT8-F1
#
_cell.length_a   1.000
_cell.length_b   1.000
_cell.length_c   1.000
_cell.angle_alpha   90.00
_cell.angle_beta   90.00
_cell.angle_gamma   90.00
#
_symmetry.space_group_name_H-M   'P 1'
#
loop_
_entity.id
_entity.type
_entity.pdbx_description
1 polymer ?
#
loop_
_entity_poly.entity_id
_entity_poly.type
_entity_poly.pdbx_seq_one_letter_code
_entity_poly.pdbx_strand_id
1 'polypeptide(L)'
;MSRKWLILTVLTAVITVCGVSYFYIFHQPNSEATAHAEARMIPSDHPDPEMMQEEADFLVTLQYGEYEEEIVYQDGQENKVKAIISAQHSYLNTLAGWGRAEDLNVAATMHTKEWKKLRADIKWLHDEGLADSRIKNDMKNARAFMYVAETGDSMSLRYLHRIFHDLDATLNGAEVEKIWGVTHAFGTSSKQRTLHKYLQGN
;
A
#
# COMPACT_ATOMS: atom_id res chain seq x y z
N MET A 1 36.49 36.89 42.90
CA MET A 1 36.45 37.20 41.45
C MET A 1 36.51 38.71 41.27
N SER A 2 37.44 39.26 40.49
CA SER A 2 37.63 40.73 40.42
C SER A 2 36.46 41.38 39.67
N ARG A 3 36.03 42.59 40.07
CA ARG A 3 34.93 43.35 39.43
C ARG A 3 35.12 43.49 37.91
N LYS A 4 36.36 43.51 37.42
CA LYS A 4 36.69 43.58 35.99
C LYS A 4 36.34 42.29 35.25
N TRP A 5 36.51 41.13 35.89
CA TRP A 5 36.16 39.83 35.32
C TRP A 5 34.64 39.59 35.27
N LEU A 6 33.91 40.10 36.27
CA LEU A 6 32.45 39.98 36.30
C LEU A 6 31.77 40.86 35.22
N ILE A 7 32.32 42.04 34.94
CA ILE A 7 31.82 42.93 33.88
C ILE A 7 32.09 42.33 32.49
N LEU A 8 33.27 41.72 32.29
CA LEU A 8 33.65 41.12 31.02
C LEU A 8 32.78 39.90 30.66
N THR A 9 32.44 39.06 31.64
CA THR A 9 31.56 37.90 31.43
C THR A 9 30.12 38.30 31.14
N VAL A 10 29.60 39.35 31.78
CA VAL A 10 28.24 39.85 31.51
C VAL A 10 28.17 40.47 30.10
N LEU A 11 29.17 41.25 29.69
CA LEU A 11 29.20 41.84 28.34
C LEU A 11 29.28 40.78 27.24
N THR A 12 30.09 39.73 27.42
CA THR A 12 30.18 38.64 26.44
C THR A 12 28.88 37.85 26.33
N ALA A 13 28.21 37.59 27.45
CA ALA A 13 26.90 36.92 27.47
C ALA A 13 25.81 37.74 26.76
N VAL A 14 25.77 39.06 26.97
CA VAL A 14 24.79 39.94 26.30
C VAL A 14 25.04 39.99 24.79
N ILE A 15 26.29 40.07 24.34
CA ILE A 15 26.62 40.09 22.91
C ILE A 15 26.25 38.77 22.23
N THR A 16 26.45 37.62 22.90
CA THR A 16 26.05 36.32 22.34
C THR A 16 24.53 36.18 22.26
N VAL A 17 23.80 36.57 23.30
CA VAL A 17 22.32 36.52 23.28
C VAL A 17 21.74 37.44 22.21
N CYS A 18 22.25 38.67 22.08
CA CYS A 18 21.81 39.61 21.05
C CYS A 18 22.18 39.15 19.63
N GLY A 19 23.37 38.57 19.44
CA GLY A 19 23.83 38.05 18.15
C GLY A 19 23.03 36.83 17.68
N VAL A 20 22.75 35.88 18.58
CA VAL A 20 21.91 34.71 18.28
C VAL A 20 20.47 35.15 17.99
N SER A 21 19.92 36.11 18.75
CA SER A 21 18.58 36.65 18.49
C SER A 21 18.49 37.37 17.14
N TYR A 22 19.50 38.17 16.79
CA TYR A 22 19.58 38.83 15.48
C TYR A 22 19.70 37.82 14.33
N PHE A 23 20.52 36.77 14.50
CA PHE A 23 20.60 35.68 13.52
C PHE A 23 19.25 34.98 13.34
N TYR A 24 18.56 34.64 14.44
CA TYR A 24 17.23 34.03 14.36
C TYR A 24 16.19 34.96 13.72
N ILE A 25 16.19 36.26 14.02
CA ILE A 25 15.18 37.20 13.49
C ILE A 25 15.42 37.52 12.01
N PHE A 26 16.69 37.65 11.59
CA PHE A 26 17.03 38.11 10.24
C PHE A 26 17.50 37.01 9.27
N HIS A 27 17.73 35.78 9.75
CA HIS A 27 17.99 34.59 8.91
C HIS A 27 16.89 33.54 9.00
N GLN A 28 15.69 33.87 9.52
CA GLN A 28 14.52 33.05 9.20
C GLN A 28 14.28 33.18 7.68
N PRO A 29 14.23 32.07 6.93
CA PRO A 29 13.78 32.12 5.54
C PRO A 29 12.36 32.70 5.53
N ASN A 30 12.13 33.75 4.74
CA ASN A 30 10.85 34.43 4.60
C ASN A 30 9.70 33.41 4.43
N SER A 31 8.85 33.30 5.45
CA SER A 31 7.74 32.34 5.52
C SER A 31 6.62 32.59 4.51
N GLU A 32 6.59 33.77 3.87
CA GLU A 32 5.62 34.08 2.82
C GLU A 32 5.96 33.40 1.47
N ALA A 33 7.24 33.13 1.21
CA ALA A 33 7.66 32.42 0.00
C ALA A 33 7.45 30.90 0.12
N THR A 34 7.56 30.35 1.33
CA THR A 34 7.27 28.94 1.60
C THR A 34 5.76 28.67 1.73
N ALA A 35 4.97 29.59 2.28
CA ALA A 35 3.52 29.43 2.37
C ALA A 35 2.84 29.41 0.98
N HIS A 36 3.31 30.19 0.01
CA HIS A 36 2.79 30.15 -1.37
C HIS A 36 3.31 28.97 -2.20
N ALA A 37 4.45 28.36 -1.81
CA ALA A 37 4.97 27.16 -2.46
C ALA A 37 4.31 25.88 -1.89
N GLU A 38 4.03 25.82 -0.59
CA GLU A 38 3.37 24.67 0.06
C GLU A 38 1.87 24.60 -0.26
N ALA A 39 1.20 25.74 -0.48
CA ALA A 39 -0.21 25.76 -0.88
C ALA A 39 -0.48 25.16 -2.29
N ARG A 40 0.56 24.88 -3.08
CA ARG A 40 0.44 24.16 -4.38
C ARG A 40 0.82 22.68 -4.31
N MET A 41 1.25 22.19 -3.15
CA MET A 41 1.62 20.78 -2.93
C MET A 41 1.00 20.26 -1.63
N ILE A 42 -0.28 20.51 -1.42
CA ILE A 42 -1.10 19.54 -0.68
C ILE A 42 -1.54 18.52 -1.74
N PRO A 43 -0.98 17.30 -1.79
CA PRO A 43 -1.62 16.22 -2.53
C PRO A 43 -3.04 16.15 -1.98
N SER A 44 -4.05 16.16 -2.85
CA SER A 44 -5.39 15.88 -2.36
C SER A 44 -5.33 14.54 -1.64
N ASP A 45 -5.67 14.51 -0.35
CA ASP A 45 -5.93 13.27 0.40
C ASP A 45 -7.11 12.48 -0.20
N HIS A 46 -7.74 13.03 -1.23
CA HIS A 46 -8.65 12.30 -2.09
C HIS A 46 -7.86 11.55 -3.18
N PRO A 47 -8.04 10.23 -3.30
CA PRO A 47 -7.55 9.50 -4.46
C PRO A 47 -8.03 10.19 -5.74
N ASP A 48 -7.17 10.23 -6.75
CA ASP A 48 -7.47 10.88 -8.03
C ASP A 48 -8.87 10.45 -8.51
N PRO A 49 -9.81 11.38 -8.70
CA PRO A 49 -11.18 11.06 -9.11
C PRO A 49 -11.23 10.19 -10.37
N GLU A 50 -10.29 10.35 -11.29
CA GLU A 50 -10.21 9.53 -12.51
C GLU A 50 -9.80 8.08 -12.18
N MET A 51 -8.84 7.90 -11.29
CA MET A 51 -8.41 6.57 -10.81
C MET A 51 -9.55 5.88 -10.04
N MET A 52 -10.28 6.60 -9.19
CA MET A 52 -11.44 6.06 -8.48
C MET A 52 -12.55 5.59 -9.42
N GLN A 53 -12.78 6.34 -10.50
CA GLN A 53 -13.76 5.97 -11.52
C GLN A 53 -13.31 4.72 -12.30
N GLU A 54 -12.03 4.65 -12.69
CA GLU A 54 -11.48 3.47 -13.38
C GLU A 54 -11.64 2.19 -12.55
N GLU A 55 -11.35 2.25 -11.25
CA GLU A 55 -11.48 1.08 -10.38
C GLU A 55 -12.96 0.69 -10.15
N ALA A 56 -13.87 1.66 -10.08
CA ALA A 56 -15.31 1.39 -10.00
C ALA A 56 -15.81 0.71 -11.28
N ASP A 57 -15.41 1.23 -12.44
CA ASP A 57 -15.78 0.68 -13.75
C ASP A 57 -15.20 -0.72 -13.93
N PHE A 58 -13.96 -0.95 -13.48
CA PHE A 58 -13.34 -2.26 -13.44
C PHE A 58 -14.14 -3.25 -12.60
N LEU A 59 -14.60 -2.85 -11.40
CA LEU A 59 -15.40 -3.73 -10.54
C LEU A 59 -16.74 -4.10 -11.18
N VAL A 60 -17.43 -3.15 -11.81
CA VAL A 60 -18.71 -3.37 -12.51
C VAL A 60 -18.54 -4.28 -13.73
N THR A 61 -17.41 -4.19 -14.42
CA THR A 61 -17.11 -4.96 -15.64
C THR A 61 -16.26 -6.19 -15.38
N LEU A 62 -16.03 -6.55 -14.11
CA LEU A 62 -15.14 -7.64 -13.72
C LEU A 62 -15.60 -8.96 -14.34
N GLN A 63 -14.78 -9.49 -15.24
CA GLN A 63 -14.96 -10.78 -15.87
C GLN A 63 -13.70 -11.63 -15.75
N TYR A 64 -13.91 -12.93 -15.51
CA TYR A 64 -12.84 -13.91 -15.44
C TYR A 64 -12.59 -14.55 -16.80
N GLY A 65 -11.32 -14.79 -17.11
CA GLY A 65 -10.97 -15.61 -18.26
C GLY A 65 -11.12 -17.10 -17.90
N GLU A 66 -11.54 -17.89 -18.87
CA GLU A 66 -11.49 -19.35 -18.77
C GLU A 66 -10.10 -19.81 -19.21
N TYR A 67 -9.37 -20.43 -18.29
CA TYR A 67 -8.00 -20.89 -18.53
C TYR A 67 -7.86 -22.34 -18.03
N GLU A 68 -7.11 -23.13 -18.80
CA GLU A 68 -6.79 -24.51 -18.42
C GLU A 68 -5.69 -24.56 -17.37
N GLU A 69 -4.59 -23.85 -17.63
CA GLU A 69 -3.40 -23.82 -16.78
C GLU A 69 -3.62 -23.00 -15.49
N GLU A 70 -3.17 -23.51 -14.34
CA GLU A 70 -3.23 -22.78 -13.07
C GLU A 70 -2.36 -21.52 -13.11
N ILE A 71 -1.14 -21.66 -13.64
CA ILE A 71 -0.14 -20.60 -13.71
C ILE A 71 0.75 -20.75 -14.93
N VAL A 72 0.95 -19.64 -15.64
CA VAL A 72 1.99 -19.50 -16.66
C VAL A 72 2.71 -18.19 -16.39
N TYR A 73 4.02 -18.25 -16.19
CA TYR A 73 4.85 -17.06 -16.03
C TYR A 73 5.17 -16.47 -17.40
N GLN A 74 5.31 -15.15 -17.46
CA GLN A 74 5.98 -14.53 -18.60
C GLN A 74 7.46 -14.94 -18.63
N ASP A 75 8.06 -14.94 -19.82
CA ASP A 75 9.44 -15.40 -20.03
C ASP A 75 10.43 -14.74 -19.06
N GLY A 76 11.12 -15.58 -18.28
CA GLY A 76 12.11 -15.16 -17.30
C GLY A 76 11.57 -14.45 -16.06
N GLN A 77 10.25 -14.38 -15.86
CA GLN A 77 9.63 -13.62 -14.77
C GLN A 77 9.34 -14.44 -13.50
N GLU A 78 9.43 -15.78 -13.53
CA GLU A 78 9.06 -16.65 -12.41
C GLU A 78 9.65 -16.19 -11.06
N ASN A 79 10.96 -16.00 -11.00
CA ASN A 79 11.63 -15.59 -9.75
C ASN A 79 11.12 -14.23 -9.23
N LYS A 80 10.83 -13.29 -10.13
CA LYS A 80 10.32 -11.97 -9.77
C LYS A 80 8.87 -12.04 -9.30
N VAL A 81 8.04 -12.82 -9.96
CA VAL A 81 6.65 -13.08 -9.55
C VAL A 81 6.63 -13.68 -8.14
N LYS A 82 7.43 -14.73 -7.91
CA LYS A 82 7.57 -15.40 -6.63
C LYS A 82 8.03 -14.45 -5.52
N ALA A 83 9.03 -13.63 -5.79
CA ALA A 83 9.53 -12.63 -4.84
C ALA A 83 8.47 -11.56 -4.50
N ILE A 84 7.72 -11.07 -5.49
CA ILE A 84 6.64 -10.10 -5.26
C ILE A 84 5.53 -10.72 -4.41
N ILE A 85 5.08 -11.93 -4.73
CA ILE A 85 4.02 -12.61 -3.98
C ILE A 85 4.41 -12.75 -2.50
N SER A 86 5.64 -13.20 -2.23
CA SER A 86 6.14 -13.34 -0.85
C SER A 86 6.27 -11.99 -0.12
N ALA A 87 6.76 -10.96 -0.80
CA ALA A 87 6.87 -9.62 -0.24
C ALA A 87 5.48 -9.03 0.11
N GLN A 88 4.49 -9.22 -0.76
CA GLN A 88 3.15 -8.71 -0.54
C GLN A 88 2.37 -9.52 0.49
N HIS A 89 2.55 -10.84 0.56
CA HIS A 89 2.04 -11.63 1.68
C HIS A 89 2.60 -11.11 3.02
N SER A 90 3.92 -10.89 3.12
CA SER A 90 4.56 -10.37 4.34
C SER A 90 4.02 -8.99 4.75
N TYR A 91 3.82 -8.09 3.78
CA TYR A 91 3.21 -6.78 4.02
C TYR A 91 1.77 -6.90 4.51
N LEU A 92 0.93 -7.68 3.82
CA LEU A 92 -0.47 -7.87 4.18
C LEU A 92 -0.64 -8.60 5.51
N ASN A 93 0.26 -9.50 5.87
CA ASN A 93 0.29 -10.13 7.18
C ASN A 93 0.56 -9.11 8.30
N THR A 94 1.43 -8.12 8.05
CA THR A 94 1.70 -7.03 9.00
C THR A 94 0.47 -6.14 9.19
N LEU A 95 -0.29 -5.89 8.12
CA LEU A 95 -1.49 -5.04 8.15
C LEU A 95 -2.72 -5.75 8.73
N ALA A 96 -3.01 -6.95 8.26
CA ALA A 96 -4.29 -7.63 8.43
C ALA A 96 -4.19 -8.95 9.19
N GLY A 97 -2.98 -9.42 9.51
CA GLY A 97 -2.75 -10.62 10.30
C GLY A 97 -3.28 -10.47 11.73
N TRP A 98 -3.58 -11.61 12.37
CA TRP A 98 -3.92 -11.68 13.80
C TRP A 98 -5.09 -10.80 14.26
N GLY A 99 -6.08 -10.56 13.38
CA GLY A 99 -7.28 -9.78 13.69
C GLY A 99 -7.15 -8.26 13.47
N ARG A 100 -5.97 -7.77 13.07
CA ARG A 100 -5.67 -6.33 12.92
C ARG A 100 -6.42 -5.64 11.79
N ALA A 101 -7.04 -6.40 10.89
CA ALA A 101 -7.82 -5.84 9.78
C ALA A 101 -9.00 -4.96 10.24
N GLU A 102 -9.54 -5.21 11.44
CA GLU A 102 -10.67 -4.46 12.00
C GLU A 102 -10.25 -3.09 12.56
N ASP A 103 -8.99 -2.96 12.99
CA ASP A 103 -8.44 -1.76 13.60
C ASP A 103 -7.66 -0.87 12.60
N LEU A 104 -7.50 -1.34 11.35
CA LEU A 104 -6.71 -0.62 10.35
C LEU A 104 -7.46 0.61 9.83
N ASN A 105 -6.86 1.79 10.00
CA ASN A 105 -7.28 2.98 9.27
C ASN A 105 -6.80 2.88 7.82
N VAL A 106 -7.63 2.27 6.96
CA VAL A 106 -7.30 2.10 5.53
C VAL A 106 -7.11 3.44 4.84
N ALA A 107 -7.91 4.46 5.19
CA ALA A 107 -7.78 5.79 4.61
C ALA A 107 -6.39 6.41 4.84
N ALA A 108 -5.80 6.23 6.03
CA ALA A 108 -4.42 6.66 6.26
C ALA A 108 -3.40 5.74 5.56
N THR A 109 -3.69 4.43 5.52
CA THR A 109 -2.78 3.42 4.98
C THR A 109 -2.64 3.52 3.46
N MET A 110 -3.70 3.89 2.74
CA MET A 110 -3.70 3.89 1.27
C MET A 110 -2.73 4.91 0.65
N HIS A 111 -2.34 5.94 1.42
CA HIS A 111 -1.38 6.95 0.98
C HIS A 111 0.09 6.56 1.23
N THR A 112 0.33 5.49 1.98
CA THR A 112 1.69 5.00 2.28
C THR A 112 2.40 4.50 1.04
N LYS A 113 3.74 4.51 1.08
CA LYS A 113 4.58 4.03 -0.02
C LYS A 113 4.36 2.53 -0.26
N GLU A 114 4.16 1.78 0.81
CA GLU A 114 3.98 0.33 0.82
C GLU A 114 2.66 -0.04 0.15
N TRP A 115 1.58 0.69 0.44
CA TRP A 115 0.29 0.45 -0.19
C TRP A 115 0.30 0.78 -1.68
N LYS A 116 0.90 1.92 -2.05
CA LYS A 116 1.12 2.27 -3.47
C LYS A 116 1.98 1.22 -4.19
N LYS A 117 2.96 0.64 -3.51
CA LYS A 117 3.76 -0.47 -4.03
C LYS A 117 2.92 -1.73 -4.23
N LEU A 118 2.07 -2.11 -3.27
CA LEU A 118 1.15 -3.24 -3.42
C LEU A 118 0.27 -3.09 -4.67
N ARG A 119 -0.30 -1.89 -4.89
CA ARG A 119 -1.09 -1.61 -6.11
C ARG A 119 -0.26 -1.81 -7.38
N ALA A 120 0.93 -1.21 -7.42
CA ALA A 120 1.82 -1.32 -8.57
C ALA A 120 2.25 -2.76 -8.83
N ASP A 121 2.51 -3.53 -7.78
CA ASP A 121 2.88 -4.94 -7.86
C ASP A 121 1.72 -5.81 -8.36
N ILE A 122 0.48 -5.60 -7.90
CA ILE A 122 -0.71 -6.30 -8.42
C ILE A 122 -0.86 -6.04 -9.93
N LYS A 123 -0.72 -4.77 -10.35
CA LYS A 123 -0.78 -4.39 -11.76
C LYS A 123 0.34 -5.05 -12.56
N TRP A 124 1.57 -5.00 -12.05
CA TRP A 124 2.74 -5.60 -12.71
C TRP A 124 2.59 -7.13 -12.84
N LEU A 125 2.13 -7.81 -11.79
CA LEU A 125 1.86 -9.25 -11.82
C LEU A 125 0.86 -9.60 -12.92
N HIS A 126 -0.23 -8.82 -13.04
CA HIS A 126 -1.25 -9.04 -14.07
C HIS A 126 -0.74 -8.75 -15.49
N ASP A 127 -0.04 -7.64 -15.70
CA ASP A 127 0.28 -7.14 -17.04
C ASP A 127 1.60 -7.69 -17.60
N GLU A 128 2.59 -7.92 -16.73
CA GLU A 128 3.98 -8.21 -17.12
C GLU A 128 4.55 -9.50 -16.50
N GLY A 129 4.06 -9.92 -15.33
CA GLY A 129 4.60 -11.07 -14.61
C GLY A 129 4.00 -12.40 -15.07
N LEU A 130 2.71 -12.40 -15.40
CA LEU A 130 1.92 -13.60 -15.65
C LEU A 130 1.39 -13.60 -17.09
N ALA A 131 1.52 -14.76 -17.74
CA ALA A 131 0.84 -15.04 -19.00
C ALA A 131 -0.59 -15.56 -18.71
N ASP A 132 -1.36 -15.76 -19.78
CA ASP A 132 -2.75 -16.19 -19.70
C ASP A 132 -2.90 -17.54 -18.99
N SER A 133 -3.46 -17.48 -17.79
CA SER A 133 -3.61 -18.60 -16.84
C SER A 133 -4.56 -18.20 -15.70
N ARG A 134 -5.04 -19.16 -14.91
CA ARG A 134 -6.02 -18.91 -13.83
C ARG A 134 -5.54 -17.89 -12.80
N ILE A 135 -4.23 -17.80 -12.52
CA ILE A 135 -3.67 -16.81 -11.59
C ILE A 135 -3.88 -15.35 -12.06
N LYS A 136 -4.12 -15.08 -13.34
CA LYS A 136 -4.53 -13.73 -13.76
C LYS A 136 -5.89 -13.34 -13.18
N ASN A 137 -6.80 -14.28 -13.01
CA ASN A 137 -8.07 -14.02 -12.31
C ASN A 137 -7.84 -13.73 -10.82
N ASP A 138 -6.79 -14.28 -10.21
CA ASP A 138 -6.39 -13.93 -8.85
C ASP A 138 -5.93 -12.48 -8.73
N MET A 139 -5.17 -11.99 -9.72
CA MET A 139 -4.75 -10.57 -9.75
C MET A 139 -5.93 -9.63 -10.00
N LYS A 140 -6.91 -10.03 -10.81
CA LYS A 140 -8.17 -9.28 -10.95
C LYS A 140 -8.94 -9.19 -9.63
N ASN A 141 -9.05 -10.31 -8.90
CA ASN A 141 -9.64 -10.32 -7.57
C ASN A 141 -8.85 -9.46 -6.58
N ALA A 142 -7.52 -9.54 -6.58
CA ALA A 142 -6.67 -8.74 -5.72
C ALA A 142 -6.88 -7.24 -5.97
N ARG A 143 -6.94 -6.81 -7.24
CA ARG A 143 -7.27 -5.41 -7.61
C ARG A 143 -8.64 -5.01 -7.09
N ALA A 144 -9.67 -5.83 -7.34
CA ALA A 144 -11.03 -5.56 -6.91
C ALA A 144 -11.15 -5.44 -5.37
N PHE A 145 -10.58 -6.39 -4.62
CA PHE A 145 -10.60 -6.35 -3.16
C PHE A 145 -9.75 -5.21 -2.59
N MET A 146 -8.67 -4.82 -3.25
CA MET A 146 -7.90 -3.64 -2.86
C MET A 146 -8.75 -2.38 -2.96
N TYR A 147 -9.46 -2.19 -4.08
CA TYR A 147 -10.37 -1.06 -4.26
C TYR A 147 -11.49 -1.04 -3.22
N VAL A 148 -12.17 -2.17 -2.99
CA VAL A 148 -13.26 -2.24 -2.00
C VAL A 148 -12.71 -2.01 -0.58
N ALA A 149 -11.50 -2.49 -0.26
CA ALA A 149 -10.87 -2.22 1.02
C ALA A 149 -10.62 -0.72 1.24
N GLU A 150 -10.25 0.03 0.20
CA GLU A 150 -10.04 1.49 0.27
C GLU A 150 -11.32 2.27 0.58
N THR A 151 -12.48 1.67 0.33
CA THR A 151 -13.78 2.24 0.77
C THR A 151 -14.07 1.99 2.26
N GLY A 152 -13.18 1.32 2.98
CA GLY A 152 -13.29 0.99 4.40
C GLY A 152 -13.70 -0.44 4.71
N ASP A 153 -13.83 -1.32 3.70
CA ASP A 153 -14.27 -2.69 3.90
C ASP A 153 -13.14 -3.61 4.41
N SER A 154 -13.11 -3.85 5.73
CA SER A 154 -12.09 -4.69 6.36
C SER A 154 -12.11 -6.16 5.87
N MET A 155 -13.25 -6.65 5.42
CA MET A 155 -13.37 -8.02 4.89
C MET A 155 -12.70 -8.17 3.53
N SER A 156 -12.77 -7.15 2.68
CA SER A 156 -12.02 -7.09 1.42
C SER A 156 -10.52 -7.09 1.65
N LEU A 157 -10.02 -6.37 2.67
CA LEU A 157 -8.62 -6.45 3.06
C LEU A 157 -8.23 -7.88 3.49
N ARG A 158 -9.10 -8.60 4.20
CA ARG A 158 -8.85 -10.01 4.53
C ARG A 158 -8.84 -10.90 3.29
N TYR A 159 -9.70 -10.67 2.30
CA TYR A 159 -9.66 -11.45 1.06
C TYR A 159 -8.39 -11.16 0.25
N LEU A 160 -7.98 -9.90 0.15
CA LEU A 160 -6.71 -9.51 -0.45
C LEU A 160 -5.53 -10.23 0.22
N HIS A 161 -5.47 -10.21 1.55
CA HIS A 161 -4.47 -10.96 2.32
C HIS A 161 -4.51 -12.46 2.00
N ARG A 162 -5.69 -13.09 2.02
CA ARG A 162 -5.84 -14.53 1.77
C ARG A 162 -5.42 -14.96 0.37
N ILE A 163 -5.63 -14.11 -0.64
CA ILE A 163 -5.16 -14.38 -2.01
C ILE A 163 -3.64 -14.48 -2.02
N PHE A 164 -2.93 -13.46 -1.53
CA PHE A 164 -1.46 -13.47 -1.49
C PHE A 164 -0.91 -14.55 -0.56
N HIS A 165 -1.58 -14.82 0.55
CA HIS A 165 -1.24 -15.89 1.47
C HIS A 165 -1.29 -17.27 0.78
N ASP A 166 -2.42 -17.64 0.17
CA ASP A 166 -2.58 -18.94 -0.50
C ASP A 166 -1.60 -19.08 -1.68
N LEU A 167 -1.32 -18.00 -2.40
CA LEU A 167 -0.32 -17.97 -3.48
C LEU A 167 1.10 -18.16 -2.95
N ASP A 168 1.49 -17.49 -1.86
CA ASP A 168 2.83 -17.61 -1.28
C ASP A 168 3.08 -19.01 -0.71
N ALA A 169 2.08 -19.57 -0.02
CA ALA A 169 2.14 -20.94 0.46
C ALA A 169 2.33 -21.95 -0.68
N THR A 170 1.61 -21.76 -1.80
CA THR A 170 1.67 -22.71 -2.93
C THR A 170 2.93 -22.54 -3.77
N LEU A 171 3.30 -21.31 -4.13
CA LEU A 171 4.37 -21.04 -5.09
C LEU A 171 5.75 -21.02 -4.41
N ASN A 172 5.83 -20.50 -3.19
CA ASN A 172 7.08 -20.32 -2.46
C ASN A 172 7.27 -21.32 -1.32
N GLY A 173 6.25 -22.13 -1.02
CA GLY A 173 6.31 -23.08 0.10
C GLY A 173 6.32 -22.39 1.45
N ALA A 174 5.73 -21.19 1.56
CA ALA A 174 5.61 -20.50 2.83
C ALA A 174 4.86 -21.37 3.85
N GLU A 175 5.42 -21.51 5.06
CA GLU A 175 4.76 -22.24 6.14
C GLU A 175 3.61 -21.42 6.70
N VAL A 176 2.41 -21.98 6.61
CA VAL A 176 1.17 -21.29 6.95
C VAL A 176 0.25 -22.19 7.77
N GLU A 177 -0.50 -21.60 8.69
CA GLU A 177 -1.38 -22.37 9.59
C GLU A 177 -2.53 -23.05 8.84
N LYS A 178 -3.00 -22.44 7.73
CA LYS A 178 -4.04 -23.02 6.88
C LYS A 178 -4.03 -22.42 5.48
N ILE A 179 -4.59 -23.17 4.53
CA ILE A 179 -4.95 -22.67 3.20
C ILE A 179 -6.44 -22.37 3.17
N TRP A 180 -6.84 -21.19 2.68
CA TRP A 180 -8.25 -20.80 2.58
C TRP A 180 -8.91 -21.31 1.29
N GLY A 181 -8.11 -21.59 0.27
CA GLY A 181 -8.53 -22.08 -1.04
C GLY A 181 -9.28 -21.02 -1.83
N VAL A 182 -8.92 -19.74 -1.67
CA VAL A 182 -9.64 -18.61 -2.28
C VAL A 182 -9.19 -18.27 -3.69
N THR A 183 -8.05 -18.82 -4.13
CA THR A 183 -7.48 -18.52 -5.45
C THR A 183 -8.20 -19.26 -6.57
N HIS A 184 -8.19 -18.68 -7.76
CA HIS A 184 -8.57 -19.31 -9.03
C HIS A 184 -7.56 -20.35 -9.45
N ALA A 185 -6.26 -20.07 -9.27
CA ALA A 185 -5.19 -20.99 -9.66
C ALA A 185 -5.22 -22.31 -8.87
N PHE A 186 -5.32 -22.25 -7.53
CA PHE A 186 -5.09 -23.43 -6.67
C PHE A 186 -6.23 -23.70 -5.67
N GLY A 187 -7.24 -22.85 -5.64
CA GLY A 187 -8.36 -22.94 -4.71
C GLY A 187 -9.52 -23.80 -5.22
N THR A 188 -10.70 -23.56 -4.65
CA THR A 188 -11.91 -24.30 -5.00
C THR A 188 -12.97 -23.41 -5.62
N SER A 189 -13.75 -23.93 -6.57
CA SER A 189 -14.83 -23.17 -7.20
C SER A 189 -15.89 -22.68 -6.21
N SER A 190 -16.08 -23.38 -5.09
CA SER A 190 -17.00 -22.93 -4.03
C SER A 190 -16.53 -21.64 -3.35
N LYS A 191 -15.23 -21.55 -3.03
CA LYS A 191 -14.63 -20.35 -2.45
C LYS A 191 -14.53 -19.21 -3.46
N GLN A 192 -14.15 -19.51 -4.70
CA GLN A 192 -14.16 -18.53 -5.80
C GLN A 192 -15.55 -17.90 -5.99
N ARG A 193 -16.61 -18.71 -6.00
CA ARG A 193 -18.00 -18.20 -6.04
C ARG A 193 -18.35 -17.33 -4.83
N THR A 194 -17.81 -17.64 -3.65
CA THR A 194 -18.03 -16.83 -2.44
C THR A 194 -17.42 -15.44 -2.61
N LEU A 195 -16.17 -15.36 -3.07
CA LEU A 195 -15.48 -14.10 -3.32
C LEU A 195 -16.16 -13.29 -4.43
N HIS A 196 -16.56 -13.95 -5.51
CA HIS A 196 -17.25 -13.28 -6.61
C HIS A 196 -18.59 -12.67 -6.17
N LYS A 197 -19.41 -13.42 -5.41
CA LYS A 197 -20.66 -12.89 -4.84
C LYS A 197 -20.41 -11.71 -3.91
N TYR A 198 -19.37 -11.81 -3.08
CA TYR A 198 -18.98 -10.71 -2.20
C TYR A 198 -18.68 -9.43 -2.97
N LEU A 199 -17.89 -9.51 -4.04
CA LEU A 199 -17.57 -8.36 -4.91
C LEU A 199 -18.80 -7.81 -5.64
N GLN A 200 -19.84 -8.62 -5.84
CA GLN A 200 -21.13 -8.20 -6.41
C GLN A 200 -22.11 -7.63 -5.38
N GLY A 201 -21.76 -7.63 -4.09
CA GLY A 201 -22.66 -7.20 -3.01
C GLY A 201 -23.83 -8.18 -2.73
N ASN A 202 -23.67 -9.46 -3.10
CA ASN A 202 -24.69 -10.51 -2.97
C ASN A 202 -24.45 -11.49 -1.82
#